data_AF-A0A9D6JNM3-F1
#
_entry.id   AF-A0A9D6JNM3-F1
#
_cell.length_a   1.000
_cell.length_b   1.000
_cell.length_c   1.000
_cell.angle_alpha   90.00
_cell.angle_beta   90.00
_cell.angle_gamma   90.00
#
_symmetry.space_group_name_H-M   'P 1'
#
loop_
_entity.id
_entity.type
_entity.pdbx_description
1 polymer ?
#
loop_
_entity_poly.entity_id
_entity_poly.type
_entity_poly.pdbx_seq_one_letter_code
_entity_poly.pdbx_strand_id
1 'polypeptide(L)' 'MEKLESIVALLESDEVNLDEALKRYEEGIKLIRFCTKKLEEAEKKIEILAKNEEGKIVKKSFTEIKKKEEPKEELLF' A
#
# COMPACT_ATOMS: atom_id res chain seq x y z
N MET A 1 2.50 -11.45 -0.05
CA MET A 1 3.02 -10.61 -1.15
C MET A 1 2.98 -11.36 -2.48
N GLU A 2 3.43 -12.62 -2.50
CA GLU A 2 3.56 -13.48 -3.70
C GLU A 2 2.37 -13.47 -4.68
N LYS A 3 1.11 -13.46 -4.18
CA LYS A 3 -0.07 -13.37 -5.05
C LYS A 3 -0.18 -12.06 -5.82
N LEU A 4 0.13 -10.94 -5.18
CA LEU A 4 0.07 -9.63 -5.83
C LEU A 4 1.17 -9.51 -6.89
N GLU A 5 2.37 -10.03 -6.59
CA GLU A 5 3.49 -10.09 -7.52
C GLU A 5 3.17 -10.96 -8.73
N SER A 6 2.50 -12.09 -8.53
CA SER A 6 2.04 -12.97 -9.62
C SER A 6 0.97 -12.29 -10.49
N ILE A 7 0.07 -11.51 -9.88
CA ILE A 7 -0.94 -10.72 -10.60
C ILE A 7 -0.28 -9.64 -11.45
N VAL A 8 0.71 -8.92 -10.90
CA VAL A 8 1.46 -7.88 -11.62
C VAL A 8 2.20 -8.50 -12.81
N ALA A 9 2.94 -9.59 -12.60
CA ALA A 9 3.67 -10.27 -13.67
C ALA A 9 2.75 -10.79 -14.78
N LEU A 10 1.53 -11.24 -14.44
CA LEU A 10 0.56 -11.68 -15.44
C LEU A 10 0.00 -10.49 -16.23
N LEU A 11 -0.33 -9.39 -15.56
CA LEU A 11 -0.84 -8.17 -16.19
C LEU A 11 0.18 -7.49 -17.11
N GLU A 12 1.48 -7.70 -16.86
CA GLU A 12 2.56 -7.23 -17.72
C GLU A 12 2.82 -8.14 -18.94
N SER A 13 2.17 -9.31 -19.01
CA SER A 13 2.31 -10.23 -20.14
C SER A 13 1.30 -9.91 -21.26
N ASP A 14 1.77 -9.96 -22.51
CA ASP A 14 0.97 -9.68 -23.71
C ASP A 14 -0.12 -10.74 -23.99
N GLU A 15 -0.17 -11.83 -23.21
CA GLU A 15 -1.11 -12.95 -23.40
C GLU A 15 -2.44 -12.77 -22.64
N VAL A 16 -2.59 -11.70 -21.86
CA VAL A 16 -3.79 -11.46 -21.05
C VAL A 16 -4.83 -10.67 -21.86
N ASN A 17 -5.96 -11.31 -22.13
CA ASN A 17 -7.11 -10.62 -22.72
C ASN A 17 -7.73 -9.61 -21.73
N LEU A 18 -8.47 -8.63 -22.26
CA LEU A 18 -9.02 -7.52 -21.48
C LEU A 18 -9.89 -7.97 -20.28
N ASP A 19 -10.72 -9.00 -20.47
CA ASP A 19 -11.59 -9.51 -19.41
C ASP A 19 -10.80 -10.14 -18.26
N GLU A 20 -9.74 -10.87 -18.59
CA GLU A 20 -8.84 -11.45 -17.59
C GLU A 20 -8.01 -10.35 -16.91
N ALA A 21 -7.54 -9.35 -17.65
CA ALA A 21 -6.83 -8.20 -17.08
C ALA A 21 -7.69 -7.45 -16.05
N LEU A 22 -8.97 -7.21 -16.36
CA LEU A 22 -9.90 -6.55 -15.45
C LEU A 22 -10.14 -7.36 -14.17
N LYS A 23 -10.31 -8.69 -14.29
CA LYS A 23 -10.46 -9.57 -13.11
C LYS A 23 -9.22 -9.54 -12.22
N ARG A 24 -8.03 -9.60 -12.82
CA ARG A 24 -6.75 -9.58 -12.10
C ARG A 24 -6.49 -8.24 -11.43
N TYR A 25 -6.83 -7.14 -12.10
CA TYR A 25 -6.80 -5.81 -11.52
C TYR A 25 -7.70 -5.70 -10.29
N GLU A 26 -8.95 -6.17 -10.37
CA GLU A 26 -9.86 -6.20 -9.21
C GLU A 26 -9.31 -7.03 -8.04
N GLU A 27 -8.70 -8.19 -8.34
CA GLU A 27 -8.05 -9.03 -7.34
C GLU A 27 -6.88 -8.29 -6.67
N GLY A 28 -6.03 -7.61 -7.47
CA GLY A 28 -4.95 -6.78 -6.97
C GLY A 28 -5.44 -5.67 -6.04
N ILE A 29 -6.51 -4.96 -6.40
CA ILE A 29 -7.12 -3.91 -5.56
C ILE A 29 -7.65 -4.50 -4.25
N LYS A 30 -8.29 -5.68 -4.28
CA LYS A 30 -8.77 -6.35 -3.05
C LYS A 30 -7.60 -6.70 -2.13
N LEU A 31 -6.50 -7.21 -2.67
CA LEU A 31 -5.31 -7.54 -1.90
C LEU A 31 -4.65 -6.30 -1.28
N ILE A 32 -4.52 -5.21 -2.05
CA ILE A 32 -3.99 -3.94 -1.54
C ILE A 32 -4.82 -3.46 -0.36
N ARG A 33 -6.16 -3.41 -0.51
CA ARG A 33 -7.07 -2.98 0.57
C ARG A 33 -6.95 -3.85 1.81
N PHE A 34 -6.79 -5.16 1.62
CA PHE A 34 -6.57 -6.09 2.74
C PHE A 34 -5.27 -5.79 3.48
N CYS A 35 -4.16 -5.62 2.74
CA CYS A 35 -2.86 -5.30 3.31
C CYS A 35 -2.87 -3.95 4.05
N THR A 36 -3.44 -2.91 3.46
CA THR A 36 -3.58 -1.59 4.09
C THR A 36 -4.36 -1.69 5.40
N LYS A 37 -5.49 -2.41 5.42
CA LYS A 37 -6.27 -2.60 6.64
C LYS A 37 -5.48 -3.34 7.72
N LYS A 38 -4.69 -4.35 7.34
CA LYS A 38 -3.85 -5.09 8.28
C LYS A 38 -2.74 -4.23 8.88
N LEU A 39 -2.13 -3.37 8.07
CA LEU A 39 -1.15 -2.39 8.55
C LEU A 39 -1.78 -1.40 9.53
N GLU A 40 -2.95 -0.82 9.20
CA GLU A 40 -3.68 0.07 10.12
C GLU A 40 -4.05 -0.63 11.45
N GLU A 41 -4.47 -1.89 11.40
CA GLU A 41 -4.76 -2.69 12.60
C GLU A 41 -3.50 -2.89 13.46
N ALA A 42 -2.35 -3.16 12.83
CA ALA A 42 -1.07 -3.33 13.52
C ALA A 42 -0.59 -2.01 14.14
N GLU A 43 -0.67 -0.90 13.41
CA GLU A 43 -0.34 0.44 13.89
C GLU A 43 -1.17 0.82 15.13
N LYS A 44 -2.49 0.60 15.10
CA LYS A 44 -3.37 0.86 16.24
C LYS A 44 -2.99 0.02 17.46
N LYS A 45 -2.63 -1.26 17.26
CA LYS A 45 -2.18 -2.12 18.36
C LYS A 45 -0.89 -1.62 18.98
N ILE A 46 0.08 -1.22 18.17
CA ILE A 46 1.34 -0.62 18.63
C ILE A 46 1.04 0.68 19.41
N GLU A 47 0.14 1.52 18.90
CA GLU A 47 -0.25 2.77 19.59
C GLU A 47 -0.87 2.49 20.97
N ILE A 48 -1.75 1.49 21.09
CA ILE A 48 -2.37 1.10 22.37
C ILE A 48 -1.31 0.57 23.35
N LEU A 49 -0.38 -0.26 22.89
CA LEU A 49 0.69 -0.81 23.73
C LEU A 49 1.65 0.29 24.19
N ALA A 50 2.09 1.17 23.30
CA ALA A 50 2.96 2.31 23.63
C ALA A 50 2.27 3.31 24.58
N LYS A 51 0.96 3.52 24.44
CA LYS A 51 0.15 4.33 25.39
C LYS A 51 0.20 3.77 26.81
N ASN A 52 0.22 2.44 26.96
CA ASN A 52 0.25 1.79 28.27
C ASN A 52 1.63 1.89 28.93
N GLU A 53 2.72 1.98 28.16
CA GLU A 53 4.10 2.03 28.69
C GLU A 53 4.62 3.46 28.93
N GLU A 54 4.25 4.45 28.09
CA GLU A 54 4.81 5.82 28.19
C GLU A 54 3.77 6.96 28.33
N GLY A 55 2.47 6.66 28.28
CA GLY A 55 1.40 7.65 28.54
C GLY A 55 1.35 8.87 27.59
N LYS A 56 2.20 8.97 26.56
CA LYS A 56 2.26 10.09 25.61
C LYS A 56 1.95 9.66 24.18
N ILE A 57 1.03 10.39 23.54
CA ILE A 57 0.59 10.16 22.15
C ILE A 57 1.56 10.86 21.19
N VAL A 58 2.31 10.09 20.39
CA VAL A 58 3.03 10.62 19.23
C VAL A 58 2.26 10.23 17.97
N LYS A 59 1.35 11.10 17.53
CA LYS A 59 0.76 10.98 16.18
C LYS A 59 1.83 11.36 15.16
N LYS A 60 2.44 10.37 14.50
CA LYS A 60 3.00 10.57 13.16
C LYS A 60 2.09 9.87 12.17
N SER A 61 1.25 10.66 11.50
CA SER A 61 0.44 10.17 10.39
C SER A 61 1.34 9.77 9.22
N PHE A 62 1.18 8.56 8.69
CA PHE A 62 1.93 8.05 7.54
C PHE A 62 1.74 8.92 6.27
N THR A 63 0.68 9.73 6.23
CA THR A 63 0.44 10.77 5.21
C THR A 63 1.57 11.80 5.10
N GLU A 64 2.40 11.96 6.14
CA GLU A 64 3.56 12.86 6.09
C GLU A 64 4.81 12.20 5.48
N ILE A 65 4.88 10.87 5.45
CA ILE A 65 6.04 10.14 4.90
C ILE A 65 6.05 10.22 3.36
N LYS A 66 4.88 10.24 2.72
CA LYS A 66 4.78 10.35 1.25
C LYS A 66 5.20 11.71 0.67
N LYS A 67 5.31 12.78 1.46
CA LYS A 67 5.66 14.12 0.95
C LYS A 67 7.16 14.36 0.74
N LYS A 68 8.04 13.39 1.04
CA LYS A 68 9.50 13.60 1.01
C LYS A 68 10.24 12.92 -0.14
N GLU A 69 9.55 12.18 -1.00
CA GLU A 69 10.15 11.43 -2.12
C GLU A 69 9.39 11.63 -3.45
N GLU A 70 9.00 12.86 -3.78
CA GLU A 70 8.84 13.21 -5.20
C GLU A 70 10.17 13.78 -5.69
N PRO A 71 10.90 13.11 -6.61
CA PRO A 71 11.90 13.80 -7.38
C PRO A 71 11.15 14.86 -8.20
N LYS A 72 11.53 16.12 -8.01
CA LYS A 72 11.14 17.19 -8.93
C LYS A 72 11.76 16.84 -10.27
N GLU A 73 11.01 16.19 -11.16
CA GLU A 73 11.32 16.25 -12.58
C GLU A 73 11.33 17.74 -12.94
N GLU A 74 12.53 18.26 -13.19
CA GLU A 74 12.72 19.50 -13.89
C GLU A 74 11.94 19.39 -15.20
N LEU A 75 10.80 20.08 -15.28
CA LEU A 75 10.24 20.50 -16.55
C LEU A 75 11.28 21.42 -17.22
N LEU A 76 12.18 20.79 -17.97
CA LEU A 76 12.89 21.45 -19.05
C LEU A 76 11.88 21.68 -20.17
N PHE A 77 11.71 22.96 -20.46
CA PHE A 77 10.85 23.57 -21.49
C PHE A 77 10.70 22.77 -22.78
#